data_AF-A0AAW0HJI4-F1
#
_entry.id   AF-A0AAW0HJI4-F1
#
_cell.length_a   1.000
_cell.length_b   1.000
_cell.length_c   1.000
_cell.angle_alpha   90.00
_cell.angle_beta   90.00
_cell.angle_gamma   90.00
#
_symmetry.space_group_name_H-M   'P 1'
#
loop_
_entity.id
_entity.type
_entity.pdbx_description
1 polymer ?
#
loop_
_entity_poly.entity_id
_entity_poly.type
_entity_poly.pdbx_seq_one_letter_code
_entity_poly.pdbx_strand_id
1 'polypeptide(L)'
;MQQHLLKVQEEYKKKEAELDKIKDDKFQVEKMLENLQDKESCGSKLCASSQESDFPLEKTLASAPIKSEREALLVGIISTFLHVHPFGASIEYICSYLHRLDSKICTSDVECLMSRLQHTFRQEMTGVGASLEKRWKFCGFEGLKLT
;
A
#
# COMPACT_ATOMS: atom_id res chain seq x y z
N MET A 1 26.55 -57.12 17.40
CA MET A 1 25.22 -56.60 17.05
C MET A 1 24.66 -55.68 18.13
N GLN A 2 24.66 -56.07 19.40
CA GLN A 2 24.10 -55.27 20.51
C GLN A 2 24.75 -53.89 20.71
N GLN A 3 26.07 -53.77 20.57
CA GLN A 3 26.76 -52.47 20.70
C GLN A 3 26.42 -51.46 19.59
N HIS A 4 26.08 -51.94 18.39
CA HIS A 4 25.71 -51.05 17.29
C HIS A 4 24.32 -50.44 17.53
N LEU A 5 23.39 -51.23 18.08
CA LEU A 5 22.04 -50.78 18.40
C LEU A 5 22.04 -49.68 19.47
N LEU A 6 22.90 -49.81 20.49
CA LEU A 6 23.07 -48.79 21.53
C LEU A 6 23.60 -47.47 20.97
N LYS A 7 24.60 -47.53 20.06
CA LYS A 7 25.13 -46.33 19.38
C LYS A 7 24.07 -45.62 18.56
N VAL A 8 23.25 -46.38 17.82
CA VAL A 8 22.16 -45.80 17.01
C VAL A 8 21.12 -45.12 17.90
N GLN A 9 20.77 -45.69 19.05
CA GLN A 9 19.84 -45.04 20.00
C GLN A 9 20.42 -43.74 20.58
N GLU A 10 21.70 -43.72 20.91
CA GLU A 10 22.39 -42.53 21.43
C GLU A 10 22.47 -41.42 20.37
N GLU A 11 22.77 -41.76 19.11
CA GLU A 11 22.73 -40.81 17.99
C GLU A 11 21.31 -40.29 17.71
N TYR A 12 20.29 -41.14 17.82
CA TYR A 12 18.89 -40.72 17.64
C TYR A 12 18.49 -39.70 18.70
N LYS A 13 18.82 -39.97 19.96
CA LYS A 13 18.53 -39.07 21.09
C LYS A 13 19.29 -37.75 20.97
N LYS A 14 20.52 -37.79 20.44
CA LYS A 14 21.30 -36.59 20.15
C LYS A 14 20.65 -35.75 19.04
N LYS A 15 20.22 -36.37 17.93
CA LYS A 15 19.53 -35.67 16.84
C LYS A 15 18.19 -35.06 17.27
N GLU A 16 17.46 -35.74 18.15
CA GLU A 16 16.20 -35.22 18.70
C GLU A 16 16.43 -33.93 19.50
N ALA A 17 17.46 -33.89 20.35
CA ALA A 17 17.83 -32.69 21.09
C ALA A 17 18.33 -31.54 20.17
N GLU A 18 19.08 -31.86 19.12
CA GLU A 18 19.49 -30.85 18.12
C GLU A 18 18.28 -30.29 17.35
N LEU A 19 17.30 -31.12 17.03
CA LEU A 19 16.08 -30.70 16.33
C LEU A 19 15.24 -29.74 17.18
N ASP A 20 15.08 -30.03 18.47
CA ASP A 20 14.34 -29.14 19.37
C ASP A 20 15.04 -27.80 19.56
N LYS A 21 16.37 -27.80 19.66
CA LYS A 21 17.15 -26.55 19.68
C LYS A 21 16.96 -25.73 18.39
N ILE A 22 16.95 -26.38 17.23
CA ILE A 22 16.70 -25.70 15.94
C ILE A 22 15.29 -25.10 15.87
N LYS A 23 14.28 -25.78 16.44
CA LYS A 23 12.91 -25.23 16.50
C LYS A 23 12.84 -23.97 17.36
N ASP A 24 13.51 -23.97 18.51
CA ASP A 24 13.58 -22.81 19.40
C ASP A 24 14.31 -21.64 18.73
N ASP A 25 15.45 -21.92 18.07
CA ASP A 25 16.19 -20.91 17.31
C ASP A 25 15.35 -20.34 16.14
N LYS A 26 14.61 -21.20 15.42
CA LYS A 26 13.69 -20.77 14.36
C LYS A 26 12.58 -19.87 14.91
N PHE A 27 11.94 -20.25 16.02
CA PHE A 27 10.90 -19.44 16.66
C PHE A 27 11.46 -18.09 17.13
N GLN A 28 12.70 -18.06 17.62
CA GLN A 28 13.37 -16.83 18.02
C GLN A 28 13.64 -15.92 16.83
N VAL A 29 14.10 -16.47 15.70
CA VAL A 29 14.32 -15.72 14.45
C VAL A 29 13.00 -15.18 13.88
N GLU A 30 11.94 -15.98 13.88
CA GLU A 30 10.61 -15.58 13.41
C GLU A 30 10.06 -14.42 14.25
N LYS A 31 10.22 -14.48 15.58
CA LYS A 31 9.89 -13.37 16.49
C LYS A 31 10.74 -12.11 16.23
N MET A 32 12.04 -12.25 15.94
CA MET A 32 12.87 -11.08 15.59
C MET A 32 12.48 -10.46 14.25
N LEU A 33 12.06 -11.28 13.27
CA LEU A 33 11.59 -10.82 11.96
C LEU A 33 10.28 -10.03 12.08
N GLU A 34 9.34 -10.50 12.90
CA GLU A 34 8.09 -9.78 13.18
C GLU A 34 8.38 -8.38 13.79
N ASN A 35 9.32 -8.30 14.76
CA ASN A 35 9.75 -7.03 15.35
C ASN A 35 10.52 -6.10 14.38
N LEU A 36 11.11 -6.64 13.30
CA LEU A 36 11.82 -5.88 12.27
C LEU A 36 10.87 -5.44 11.15
N GLN A 37 9.81 -6.19 10.86
CA GLN A 37 8.77 -5.79 9.91
C GLN A 37 8.00 -4.55 10.40
N ASP A 38 7.88 -4.37 11.71
CA ASP A 38 7.39 -3.13 12.33
C ASP A 38 8.39 -1.94 12.22
N LYS A 39 9.64 -2.19 11.82
CA LYS A 39 10.73 -1.18 11.70
C LYS A 39 11.21 -0.93 10.26
N GLU A 40 10.88 -1.78 9.29
CA GLU A 40 11.21 -1.58 7.87
C GLU A 40 10.10 -0.88 7.06
N SER A 41 9.41 0.07 7.69
CA SER A 41 8.74 1.17 6.95
C SER A 41 9.59 2.44 7.02
N CYS A 42 10.85 2.37 6.58
CA CYS A 42 11.56 3.56 6.08
C CYS A 42 12.85 3.18 5.33
N GLY A 43 12.73 3.03 4.02
CA GLY A 43 13.81 3.12 3.06
C GLY A 43 13.63 4.31 2.11
N SER A 44 13.05 5.42 2.61
CA SER A 44 13.04 6.70 1.91
C SER A 44 14.47 7.24 1.84
N LYS A 45 15.10 7.09 0.68
CA LYS A 45 16.12 8.05 0.22
C LYS A 45 15.43 9.14 -0.58
N LEU A 46 14.84 10.11 0.10
CA LEU A 46 14.74 11.47 -0.42
C LEU A 46 15.01 12.45 0.72
N CYS A 47 16.07 13.21 0.49
CA CYS A 47 16.57 14.45 1.08
C CYS A 47 16.03 14.95 2.43
N ALA A 48 17.00 15.22 3.30
CA ALA A 48 16.89 15.98 4.53
C ALA A 48 16.34 17.41 4.31
N SER A 49 15.41 17.82 5.18
CA SER A 49 15.61 18.99 6.04
C SER A 49 14.61 18.96 7.20
N SER A 50 15.14 19.14 8.40
CA SER A 50 14.43 19.16 9.69
C SER A 50 13.49 20.37 9.84
N GLN A 51 12.33 20.19 10.45
CA GLN A 51 11.91 20.90 11.68
C GLN A 51 10.52 20.47 12.17
N GLU A 52 10.40 20.49 13.49
CA GLU A 52 9.31 20.09 14.38
C GLU A 52 8.14 21.10 14.34
N SER A 53 6.89 20.63 14.23
CA SER A 53 5.71 21.41 14.69
C SER A 53 4.43 20.56 14.73
N ASP A 54 3.80 20.55 15.91
CA ASP A 54 2.55 19.88 16.29
C ASP A 54 1.33 20.22 15.42
N PHE A 55 0.62 19.20 14.94
CA PHE A 55 -0.81 19.25 14.60
C PHE A 55 -1.51 17.96 15.07
N PRO A 56 -2.77 18.00 15.55
CA PRO A 56 -3.42 16.84 16.16
C PRO A 56 -3.74 15.77 15.10
N LEU A 57 -2.85 14.80 14.97
CA LEU A 57 -3.03 13.64 14.11
C LEU A 57 -4.02 12.68 14.79
N GLU A 58 -5.31 12.84 14.46
CA GLU A 58 -6.34 11.96 14.97
C GLU A 58 -6.17 10.55 14.38
N LYS A 59 -5.87 9.63 15.28
CA LYS A 59 -5.58 8.22 15.10
C LYS A 59 -6.75 7.50 14.42
N THR A 60 -6.71 7.36 13.10
CA THR A 60 -7.48 6.32 12.40
C THR A 60 -6.50 5.20 12.03
N LEU A 61 -6.73 4.03 12.61
CA LEU A 61 -5.93 2.82 12.46
C LEU A 61 -5.55 2.58 10.99
N ALA A 62 -4.24 2.48 10.76
CA ALA A 62 -3.58 2.49 9.47
C ALA A 62 -3.99 1.30 8.58
N SER A 63 -4.95 1.50 7.70
CA SER A 63 -4.99 0.80 6.42
C SER A 63 -4.17 1.64 5.44
N ALA A 64 -3.13 1.05 4.85
CA ALA A 64 -2.38 1.72 3.79
C ALA A 64 -3.38 2.26 2.73
N PRO A 65 -3.25 3.53 2.28
CA PRO A 65 -4.16 4.11 1.30
C PRO A 65 -4.25 3.27 0.02
N ILE A 66 -3.14 2.61 -0.34
CA ILE A 66 -2.99 1.70 -1.47
C ILE A 66 -2.75 0.28 -0.95
N LYS A 67 -3.57 -0.67 -1.40
CA LYS A 67 -3.62 -2.07 -0.95
C LYS A 67 -2.93 -3.06 -1.89
N SER A 68 -2.60 -2.64 -3.10
CA SER A 68 -1.97 -3.52 -4.11
C SER A 68 -1.17 -2.73 -5.14
N GLU A 69 -0.25 -3.42 -5.82
CA GLU A 69 0.47 -2.87 -6.98
C GLU A 69 -0.48 -2.41 -8.08
N ARG A 70 -1.57 -3.14 -8.30
CA ARG A 70 -2.61 -2.77 -9.27
C ARG A 70 -3.23 -1.42 -8.95
N GLU A 71 -3.55 -1.15 -7.68
CA GLU A 71 -4.04 0.16 -7.26
C GLU A 71 -2.98 1.26 -7.48
N ALA A 72 -1.70 1.00 -7.18
CA ALA A 72 -0.62 1.95 -7.42
C ALA A 72 -0.49 2.33 -8.90
N LEU A 73 -0.57 1.34 -9.80
CA LEU A 73 -0.54 1.55 -11.25
C LEU A 73 -1.75 2.37 -11.72
N LEU A 74 -2.95 2.04 -11.24
CA LEU A 74 -4.17 2.80 -11.56
C LEU A 74 -4.05 4.25 -11.09
N VAL A 75 -3.56 4.49 -9.87
CA VAL A 75 -3.33 5.84 -9.36
C VAL A 75 -2.39 6.61 -10.28
N GLY A 76 -1.25 6.04 -10.67
CA GLY A 76 -0.31 6.72 -11.58
C GLY A 76 -0.91 7.07 -12.95
N ILE A 77 -1.68 6.14 -13.55
CA ILE A 77 -2.34 6.36 -14.83
C ILE A 77 -3.45 7.43 -14.71
N ILE A 78 -4.27 7.37 -13.65
CA ILE A 78 -5.35 8.34 -13.43
C ILE A 78 -4.77 9.72 -13.10
N SER A 79 -3.70 9.80 -12.31
CA SER A 79 -3.01 11.05 -12.00
C SER A 79 -2.48 11.71 -13.26
N THR A 80 -1.77 10.98 -14.12
CA THR A 80 -1.25 11.53 -15.39
C THR A 80 -2.36 11.96 -16.34
N PHE A 81 -3.44 11.17 -16.44
CA PHE A 81 -4.63 11.52 -17.21
C PHE A 81 -5.26 12.82 -16.71
N LEU A 82 -5.59 12.91 -15.42
CA LEU A 82 -6.24 14.09 -14.85
C LEU A 82 -5.34 15.32 -14.83
N HIS A 83 -4.02 15.15 -14.77
CA HIS A 83 -3.07 16.25 -14.80
C HIS A 83 -3.17 17.09 -16.08
N VAL A 84 -3.48 16.45 -17.23
CA VAL A 84 -3.70 17.15 -18.51
C VAL A 84 -5.15 17.64 -18.69
N HIS A 85 -6.03 17.43 -17.71
CA HIS A 85 -7.43 17.86 -17.72
C HIS A 85 -7.68 18.96 -16.68
N PRO A 86 -7.46 20.25 -17.02
CA PRO A 86 -7.59 21.36 -16.07
C PRO A 86 -9.00 21.51 -15.47
N PHE A 87 -10.03 21.08 -16.19
CA PHE A 87 -11.42 21.07 -15.73
C PHE A 87 -11.85 19.72 -15.13
N GLY A 88 -10.92 18.79 -14.92
CA GLY A 88 -11.22 17.44 -14.47
C GLY A 88 -11.95 16.59 -15.52
N ALA A 89 -12.39 15.40 -15.11
CA ALA A 89 -13.09 14.43 -15.95
C ALA A 89 -14.21 13.71 -15.18
N SER A 90 -15.29 13.33 -15.88
CA SER A 90 -16.29 12.45 -15.29
C SER A 90 -15.72 11.04 -15.09
N ILE A 91 -16.33 10.26 -14.19
CA ILE A 91 -15.90 8.88 -13.93
C ILE A 91 -16.02 8.01 -15.18
N GLU A 92 -17.06 8.21 -15.98
CA GLU A 92 -17.30 7.51 -17.24
C GLU A 92 -16.19 7.79 -18.25
N TYR A 93 -15.71 9.03 -18.32
CA TYR A 93 -14.64 9.40 -19.23
C TYR A 93 -13.30 8.80 -18.81
N ILE A 94 -12.99 8.82 -17.51
CA ILE A 94 -11.81 8.16 -16.95
C ILE A 94 -11.85 6.66 -17.24
N CYS A 95 -12.96 5.99 -16.93
CA CYS A 95 -13.11 4.56 -17.18
C CYS A 95 -13.04 4.22 -18.67
N SER A 96 -13.60 5.05 -19.55
CA SER A 96 -13.46 4.87 -21.00
C SER A 96 -12.02 4.96 -21.50
N TYR A 97 -11.17 5.78 -20.85
CA TYR A 97 -9.72 5.80 -21.10
C TYR A 97 -9.05 4.52 -20.60
N LEU A 98 -9.33 4.14 -19.35
CA LEU A 98 -8.75 2.95 -18.73
C LEU A 98 -9.13 1.65 -19.46
N HIS A 99 -10.36 1.54 -19.97
CA HIS A 99 -10.83 0.39 -20.74
C HIS A 99 -10.08 0.17 -22.06
N ARG A 100 -9.47 1.22 -22.63
CA ARG A 100 -8.58 1.08 -23.79
C ARG A 100 -7.25 0.41 -23.43
N LEU A 101 -6.85 0.46 -22.16
CA LEU A 101 -5.64 -0.18 -21.64
C LEU A 101 -5.94 -1.59 -21.13
N ASP A 102 -7.05 -1.74 -20.40
CA ASP A 102 -7.53 -3.02 -19.87
C ASP A 102 -9.06 -3.02 -19.75
N SER A 103 -9.72 -3.86 -20.55
CA SER A 103 -11.18 -3.99 -20.58
C SER A 103 -11.78 -4.65 -19.33
N LYS A 104 -10.95 -5.22 -18.45
CA LYS A 104 -11.39 -5.84 -17.19
C LYS A 104 -11.54 -4.84 -16.03
N ILE A 105 -11.23 -3.56 -16.25
CA ILE A 105 -11.34 -2.55 -15.21
C ILE A 105 -12.81 -2.26 -14.89
N CYS A 106 -13.19 -2.36 -13.62
CA CYS A 106 -14.54 -2.06 -13.17
C CYS A 106 -14.68 -0.58 -12.77
N THR A 107 -15.73 0.09 -13.25
CA THR A 107 -16.01 1.51 -12.92
C THR A 107 -16.16 1.74 -11.42
N SER A 108 -16.87 0.86 -10.72
CA SER A 108 -17.07 0.92 -9.27
C SER A 108 -15.76 0.90 -8.49
N ASP A 109 -14.81 0.08 -8.92
CA ASP A 109 -13.53 -0.09 -8.23
C ASP A 109 -12.66 1.16 -8.39
N VAL A 110 -12.69 1.77 -9.58
CA VAL A 110 -12.02 3.04 -9.84
C VAL A 110 -12.63 4.16 -9.02
N GLU A 111 -13.95 4.27 -8.98
CA GLU A 111 -14.64 5.28 -8.19
C GLU A 111 -14.35 5.13 -6.69
N CYS A 112 -14.38 3.89 -6.19
CA CYS A 112 -14.04 3.57 -4.80
C CYS A 112 -12.59 3.93 -4.47
N LEU A 113 -11.64 3.58 -5.34
CA LEU A 113 -10.23 3.93 -5.19
C LEU A 113 -10.02 5.43 -5.11
N MET A 114 -10.61 6.19 -6.05
CA MET A 114 -10.48 7.65 -6.09
C MET A 114 -11.13 8.31 -4.86
N SER A 115 -12.28 7.81 -4.42
CA SER A 115 -12.98 8.28 -3.21
C SER A 115 -12.20 8.01 -1.92
N ARG A 116 -11.38 6.96 -1.89
CA ARG A 116 -10.46 6.61 -0.78
C ARG A 116 -9.25 7.55 -0.72
N LEU A 117 -8.84 8.11 -1.85
CA LEU A 117 -7.62 8.89 -2.02
C LEU A 117 -7.91 10.39 -2.19
N GLN A 118 -8.69 10.97 -1.27
CA GLN A 118 -9.22 12.34 -1.39
C GLN A 118 -8.16 13.45 -1.45
N HIS A 119 -6.96 13.18 -0.91
CA HIS A 119 -5.83 14.11 -1.01
C HIS A 119 -5.11 14.05 -2.38
N THR A 120 -5.36 13.00 -3.16
CA THR A 120 -4.81 12.83 -4.52
C THR A 120 -5.85 13.20 -5.58
N PHE A 121 -7.10 12.77 -5.37
CA PHE A 121 -8.22 12.98 -6.29
C PHE A 121 -9.39 13.64 -5.56
N ARG A 122 -9.86 14.77 -6.08
CA ARG A 122 -10.99 15.51 -5.53
C ARG A 122 -12.17 15.41 -6.48
N GLN A 123 -13.34 15.03 -5.95
CA GLN A 123 -14.59 15.14 -6.69
C GLN A 123 -15.19 16.53 -6.48
N GLU A 124 -15.45 17.24 -7.57
CA GLU A 124 -16.04 18.56 -7.58
C GLU A 124 -17.34 18.54 -8.39
N MET A 125 -18.28 19.40 -8.02
CA MET A 125 -19.46 19.70 -8.82
C MET A 125 -19.18 20.93 -9.67
N THR A 126 -19.30 20.80 -10.98
CA THR A 126 -19.12 21.90 -11.93
C THR A 126 -20.42 22.13 -12.70
N GLY A 127 -20.74 23.39 -13.03
CA GLY A 127 -21.97 23.76 -13.76
C GLY A 127 -23.05 24.36 -12.87
N VAL A 128 -24.22 24.66 -13.46
CA VAL A 128 -25.36 25.30 -12.75
C VAL A 128 -26.68 24.70 -13.24
N GLY A 129 -27.56 24.33 -12.31
CA GLY A 129 -28.88 23.81 -12.64
C GLY A 129 -28.80 22.48 -13.41
N ALA A 130 -29.35 22.45 -14.63
CA ALA A 130 -29.39 21.24 -15.46
C ALA A 130 -28.03 20.79 -16.02
N SER A 131 -26.99 21.64 -15.96
CA SER A 131 -25.63 21.31 -16.40
C SER A 131 -24.69 20.91 -15.26
N LEU A 132 -25.22 20.68 -14.06
CA LEU A 132 -24.42 20.26 -12.92
C LEU A 132 -23.86 18.85 -13.15
N GLU A 133 -22.54 18.71 -13.13
CA GLU A 133 -21.84 17.46 -13.36
C GLU A 133 -20.78 17.18 -12.30
N LYS A 134 -20.59 15.88 -11.98
CA LYS A 134 -19.52 15.40 -11.11
C LYS A 134 -18.25 15.23 -11.91
N ARG A 135 -17.18 15.93 -11.52
CA ARG A 135 -15.86 15.80 -12.14
C ARG A 135 -14.81 15.51 -11.09
N TRP A 136 -13.88 14.62 -11.45
CA TRP A 136 -12.70 14.35 -10.67
C TRP A 136 -11.54 15.21 -11.14
N LYS A 137 -10.80 15.78 -10.20
CA LYS A 137 -9.55 16.54 -10.42
C LYS A 137 -8.39 15.91 -9.68
N PHE A 138 -7.20 16.08 -10.22
CA PHE A 138 -5.97 15.71 -9.56
C PHE A 138 -5.45 16.88 -8.70
N CYS A 139 -5.28 16.64 -7.40
CA CYS A 139 -4.83 17.62 -6.42
C CYS A 139 -3.59 17.16 -5.61
N GLY A 140 -2.91 16.09 -6.05
CA GLY A 140 -1.80 15.49 -5.30
C GLY A 140 -0.60 16.41 -5.03
N PHE A 141 -0.46 17.51 -5.77
CA PHE A 141 0.59 18.52 -5.54
C PHE A 141 0.16 19.69 -4.65
N GLU A 142 -1.13 19.82 -4.31
CA GLU A 142 -1.61 20.92 -3.46
C GLU A 142 -1.02 20.83 -2.04
N GLY A 143 -0.86 19.61 -1.51
CA GLY A 143 -0.25 19.37 -0.21
C GLY A 143 1.27 19.57 -0.17
N LEU A 144 1.95 19.53 -1.33
CA LEU A 144 3.40 19.73 -1.42
C LEU A 144 3.80 21.21 -1.48
N LYS A 145 2.85 22.12 -1.69
CA LYS A 145 3.10 23.57 -1.77
C LYS A 145 3.16 24.27 -0.41
N LEU A 146 3.00 23.51 0.68
CA LEU A 146 3.00 23.99 2.07
C LEU A 146 4.30 23.67 2.81
N THR A 147 5.37 23.32 2.09
CA THR A 147 6.72 23.06 2.62
C THR A 147 7.73 23.91 1.86
#